data_AF-A0A2N9J737-F1
#
_entry.id   AF-A0A2N9J737-F1
#
_cell.length_a   1.000
_cell.length_b   1.000
_cell.length_c   1.000
_cell.angle_alpha   90.00
_cell.angle_beta   90.00
_cell.angle_gamma   90.00
#
_symmetry.space_group_name_H-M   'P 1'
#
loop_
_entity.id
_entity.type
_entity.pdbx_description
1 polymer ?
#
loop_
_entity_poly.entity_id
_entity_poly.type
_entity_poly.pdbx_seq_one_letter_code
_entity_poly.pdbx_strand_id
1 'polypeptide(L)'
;MSFAHGAITHQHEFVIQATPVKRLCKIQNSITVNGQFPGPTLEVNNGDTLVVKVTNKARYNVTIHWHGIRQIRTGWADGPEFVTQCPIRPGGSYTYRFTIQGQEGTLWWHAHSSWLRATVYGALIIHPKEGDSYPFTKPKRETAVLLGEWWNANPIDVVRQATRTGAAPNVSDAYTINGQPGDLYNCSSKDTVLVPIDSGETNLIRVINAALNQELFFTIANHKLTVVAADASYTKPFTTSVLMLGPGQTTDVLINGDQAPARYYIAARAYASAPNAPFDNTTTTAILEYKSAPCAATNCASSKPIMPPLPAFNDTPTVTAFSKSFRSPRKVEVPTELDESLFFTIGLGLNKCPKHLKARRCQGPNGTRFTASMNNVSFVLPKNVSILQAYQQGIPGVFTTDFPANPPLQFDYTGNVSRSLWQPTPGTKGYKLKFGSRVQIVLQDTNIFTPENHPIHLHGYDFYIIAEGFGNFNAKTDTSKFNLVDPPLRNTVAVPVNGWAVIRFVADNPGAWLMHCHLDVHINWGLAMVFFVENGIGELQSIQPPPLDLPLC
;
A
#
# COMPACT_ATOMS: atom_id res chain seq x y z
N MET A 1 -2.61 14.96 41.38
CA MET A 1 -1.40 15.01 40.53
C MET A 1 -1.41 13.76 39.68
N SER A 2 -1.79 13.88 38.41
CA SER A 2 -1.74 12.76 37.46
C SER A 2 -0.31 12.66 36.95
N PHE A 3 0.37 11.55 37.22
CA PHE A 3 1.70 11.31 36.68
C PHE A 3 1.56 11.17 35.16
N ALA A 4 2.04 12.15 34.40
CA ALA A 4 2.25 12.01 32.97
C ALA A 4 3.26 10.86 32.77
N HIS A 5 2.76 9.67 32.42
CA HIS A 5 3.59 8.58 31.97
C HIS A 5 4.19 8.99 30.61
N GLY A 6 5.52 8.87 30.50
CA GLY A 6 6.26 9.31 29.31
C GLY A 6 6.08 8.35 28.14
N ALA A 7 6.34 8.83 26.92
CA ALA A 7 6.35 8.03 25.70
C ALA A 7 7.13 6.71 25.89
N ILE A 8 6.51 5.59 25.51
CA ILE A 8 7.06 4.26 25.73
C ILE A 8 7.94 3.88 24.53
N THR A 9 9.07 3.22 24.81
CA THR A 9 9.88 2.58 23.76
C THR A 9 9.54 1.10 23.68
N HIS A 10 8.97 0.68 22.56
CA HIS A 10 8.63 -0.71 22.26
C HIS A 10 9.78 -1.39 21.52
N GLN A 11 10.27 -2.49 22.08
CA GLN A 11 11.39 -3.27 21.53
C GLN A 11 10.87 -4.57 20.93
N HIS A 12 11.19 -4.82 19.67
CA HIS A 12 10.81 -6.06 18.98
C HIS A 12 12.01 -6.68 18.25
N GLU A 13 11.96 -7.99 18.08
CA GLU A 13 12.89 -8.74 17.24
C GLU A 13 12.13 -9.45 16.12
N PHE A 14 12.55 -9.18 14.89
CA PHE A 14 12.03 -9.80 13.67
C PHE A 14 13.11 -10.70 13.09
N VAL A 15 12.88 -12.01 13.12
CA VAL A 15 13.73 -13.01 12.47
C VAL A 15 13.10 -13.37 11.14
N ILE A 16 13.72 -12.93 10.05
CA ILE A 16 13.30 -13.27 8.69
C ILE A 16 13.82 -14.66 8.36
N GLN A 17 12.94 -15.63 8.14
CA GLN A 17 13.34 -17.03 7.96
C GLN A 17 12.43 -17.78 7.00
N ALA A 18 12.95 -18.88 6.44
CA ALA A 18 12.12 -19.84 5.72
C ALA A 18 11.24 -20.63 6.71
N THR A 19 9.97 -20.81 6.39
CA THR A 19 9.01 -21.56 7.23
C THR A 19 8.04 -22.34 6.34
N PRO A 20 7.77 -23.62 6.64
CA PRO A 20 6.77 -24.39 5.91
C PRO A 20 5.36 -23.80 6.13
N VAL A 21 4.74 -23.33 5.05
CA VAL A 21 3.37 -22.81 5.03
C VAL A 21 2.56 -23.68 4.08
N LYS A 22 1.42 -24.20 4.56
CA LYS A 22 0.51 -25.03 3.77
C LYS A 22 -0.71 -24.23 3.34
N ARG A 23 -0.99 -24.16 2.03
CA ARG A 23 -2.24 -23.63 1.45
C ARG A 23 -2.59 -24.42 0.20
N LEU A 24 -3.87 -24.52 -0.15
CA LEU A 24 -4.32 -25.17 -1.39
C LEU A 24 -3.73 -26.59 -1.58
N CYS A 25 -3.66 -27.36 -0.48
CA CYS A 25 -3.06 -28.68 -0.38
C CYS A 25 -1.52 -28.75 -0.61
N LYS A 26 -0.83 -27.63 -0.81
CA LYS A 26 0.61 -27.55 -1.08
C LYS A 26 1.36 -26.92 0.07
N ILE A 27 2.51 -27.50 0.42
CA ILE A 27 3.45 -26.94 1.40
C ILE A 27 4.55 -26.21 0.65
N GLN A 28 4.85 -24.98 1.07
CA GLN A 28 5.97 -24.20 0.56
C GLN A 28 6.82 -23.66 1.71
N ASN A 29 8.14 -23.66 1.52
CA ASN A 29 9.05 -22.95 2.41
C ASN A 29 9.03 -21.46 2.07
N SER A 30 8.04 -20.75 2.63
CA SER A 30 7.82 -19.33 2.44
C SER A 30 8.73 -18.52 3.36
N ILE A 31 9.07 -17.28 2.98
CA ILE A 31 9.81 -16.39 3.88
C ILE A 31 8.82 -15.68 4.79
N THR A 32 9.06 -15.73 6.09
CA THR A 32 8.15 -15.24 7.13
C THR A 32 8.92 -14.45 8.18
N VAL A 33 8.20 -13.77 9.07
CA VAL A 33 8.76 -13.13 10.26
C VAL A 33 8.43 -13.98 11.47
N ASN A 34 9.45 -14.42 12.22
CA ASN A 34 9.28 -15.23 13.43
C ASN A 34 8.48 -16.52 13.19
N GLY A 35 8.51 -17.07 11.97
CA GLY A 35 7.72 -18.25 11.59
C GLY A 35 6.22 -18.01 11.41
N GLN A 36 5.77 -16.74 11.37
CA GLN A 36 4.36 -16.36 11.28
C GLN A 36 4.00 -15.84 9.89
N PHE A 37 2.84 -16.25 9.38
CA PHE A 37 2.23 -15.74 8.15
C PHE A 37 0.71 -15.58 8.32
N PRO A 38 0.17 -14.34 8.29
CA PRO A 38 0.89 -13.06 8.30
C PRO A 38 1.83 -12.92 9.51
N GLY A 39 2.77 -11.98 9.44
CA GLY A 39 3.69 -11.70 10.53
C GLY A 39 3.02 -11.07 11.75
N PRO A 40 3.78 -10.86 12.84
CA PRO A 40 3.24 -10.32 14.08
C PRO A 40 2.61 -8.93 13.90
N THR A 41 1.52 -8.69 14.61
CA THR A 41 0.95 -7.34 14.75
C THR A 41 1.79 -6.55 15.75
N LEU A 42 2.11 -5.31 15.40
CA LEU A 42 2.71 -4.34 16.31
C LEU A 42 1.62 -3.40 16.80
N GLU A 43 1.54 -3.19 18.12
CA GLU A 43 0.57 -2.29 18.75
C GLU A 43 1.32 -1.25 19.57
N VAL A 44 1.06 0.03 19.31
CA VAL A 44 1.72 1.16 19.97
C VAL A 44 0.73 2.30 20.14
N ASN A 45 1.08 3.32 20.94
CA ASN A 45 0.30 4.55 21.04
C ASN A 45 0.93 5.66 20.20
N ASN A 46 0.12 6.63 19.78
CA ASN A 46 0.64 7.87 19.19
C ASN A 46 1.61 8.57 20.17
N GLY A 47 2.83 8.85 19.71
CA GLY A 47 3.92 9.39 20.53
C GLY A 47 4.95 8.35 20.99
N ASP A 48 4.65 7.05 20.90
CA ASP A 48 5.59 5.99 21.26
C ASP A 48 6.73 5.85 20.24
N THR A 49 7.82 5.21 20.68
CA THR A 49 8.97 4.87 19.83
C THR A 49 9.01 3.37 19.56
N LEU A 50 9.10 3.00 18.28
CA LEU A 50 9.34 1.62 17.85
C LEU A 50 10.83 1.40 17.59
N VAL A 51 11.34 0.31 18.16
CA VAL A 51 12.68 -0.20 17.90
C VAL A 51 12.56 -1.66 17.48
N VAL A 52 12.83 -1.95 16.21
CA VAL A 52 12.71 -3.30 15.67
C VAL A 52 14.05 -3.76 15.10
N LYS A 53 14.67 -4.73 15.77
CA LYS A 53 15.86 -5.40 15.25
C LYS A 53 15.44 -6.49 14.27
N VAL A 54 15.78 -6.30 13.00
CA VAL A 54 15.51 -7.27 11.94
C VAL A 54 16.78 -8.08 11.69
N THR A 55 16.71 -9.39 11.93
CA THR A 55 17.79 -10.35 11.65
C THR A 55 17.41 -11.20 10.45
N ASN A 56 18.21 -11.15 9.38
CA ASN A 56 17.93 -11.90 8.17
C ASN A 56 18.58 -13.29 8.20
N LYS A 57 17.78 -14.34 8.46
CA LYS A 57 18.19 -15.76 8.32
C LYS A 57 17.67 -16.39 7.03
N ALA A 58 17.02 -15.62 6.15
CA ALA A 58 16.52 -16.10 4.88
C ALA A 58 17.61 -16.09 3.80
N ARG A 59 17.32 -16.76 2.68
CA ARG A 59 18.23 -16.85 1.52
C ARG A 59 18.25 -15.60 0.62
N TYR A 60 17.42 -14.61 0.92
CA TYR A 60 17.26 -13.41 0.10
C TYR A 60 17.70 -12.18 0.87
N ASN A 61 18.21 -11.19 0.14
CA ASN A 61 18.29 -9.81 0.62
C ASN A 61 16.90 -9.32 1.05
N VAL A 62 16.82 -8.59 2.15
CA VAL A 62 15.55 -8.09 2.68
C VAL A 62 15.70 -6.69 3.27
N THR A 63 14.64 -5.93 3.16
CA THR A 63 14.39 -4.68 3.88
C THR A 63 12.96 -4.72 4.41
N ILE A 64 12.65 -3.94 5.45
CA ILE A 64 11.31 -3.81 5.99
C ILE A 64 10.91 -2.34 5.93
N HIS A 65 9.74 -2.07 5.37
CA HIS A 65 9.11 -0.77 5.33
C HIS A 65 7.92 -0.71 6.29
N TRP A 66 7.77 0.44 6.93
CA TRP A 66 6.71 0.74 7.89
C TRP A 66 5.67 1.59 7.18
N HIS A 67 4.82 0.94 6.38
CA HIS A 67 3.92 1.59 5.43
C HIS A 67 3.07 2.66 6.09
N GLY A 68 3.17 3.88 5.57
CA GLY A 68 2.46 5.06 6.05
C GLY A 68 3.11 5.78 7.23
N ILE A 69 4.13 5.21 7.90
CA ILE A 69 4.86 5.94 8.94
C ILE A 69 5.63 7.08 8.30
N ARG A 70 5.45 8.29 8.84
CA ARG A 70 6.08 9.50 8.27
C ARG A 70 7.60 9.51 8.40
N GLN A 71 8.20 8.73 9.29
CA GLN A 71 9.68 8.67 9.46
C GLN A 71 10.31 10.07 9.63
N ILE A 72 9.71 10.92 10.47
CA ILE A 72 10.15 12.31 10.63
C ILE A 72 11.63 12.35 11.00
N ARG A 73 12.46 12.81 10.04
CA ARG A 73 13.93 12.87 10.11
C ARG A 73 14.64 11.51 10.22
N THR A 74 13.92 10.39 10.25
CA THR A 74 14.44 9.02 10.39
C THR A 74 14.35 8.24 9.08
N GLY A 75 14.52 8.90 7.93
CA GLY A 75 14.43 8.28 6.60
C GLY A 75 15.34 7.05 6.40
N TRP A 76 16.42 6.90 7.17
CA TRP A 76 17.25 5.69 7.20
C TRP A 76 16.52 4.43 7.69
N ALA A 77 15.43 4.59 8.44
CA ALA A 77 14.56 3.53 8.91
C ALA A 77 13.31 3.35 8.03
N ASP A 78 13.23 4.01 6.87
CA ASP A 78 12.07 3.90 5.98
C ASP A 78 12.04 2.54 5.25
N GLY A 79 13.17 1.99 4.84
CA GLY A 79 13.26 0.62 4.32
C GLY A 79 13.34 0.39 2.80
N PRO A 80 12.83 1.19 1.85
CA PRO A 80 12.81 0.80 0.43
C PRO A 80 14.21 0.48 -0.11
N GLU A 81 14.38 -0.76 -0.59
CA GLU A 81 15.67 -1.30 -1.05
C GLU A 81 16.30 -0.44 -2.13
N PHE A 82 17.57 -0.08 -1.96
CA PHE A 82 18.35 0.84 -2.80
C PHE A 82 17.80 2.27 -2.90
N VAL A 83 16.72 2.61 -2.20
CA VAL A 83 16.25 3.99 -2.05
C VAL A 83 16.80 4.58 -0.76
N THR A 84 16.36 4.11 0.41
CA THR A 84 16.84 4.66 1.70
C THR A 84 17.99 3.86 2.30
N GLN A 85 18.08 2.57 1.98
CA GLN A 85 19.13 1.70 2.47
C GLN A 85 19.52 0.61 1.47
N CYS A 86 20.73 0.07 1.60
CA CYS A 86 21.05 -1.22 1.00
C CYS A 86 20.37 -2.35 1.79
N PRO A 87 20.16 -3.53 1.15
CA PRO A 87 19.44 -4.61 1.80
C PRO A 87 20.23 -5.22 2.96
N ILE A 88 19.50 -5.71 3.96
CA ILE A 88 20.04 -6.60 4.99
C ILE A 88 20.35 -7.93 4.30
N ARG A 89 21.64 -8.23 4.11
CA ARG A 89 22.09 -9.49 3.47
C ARG A 89 21.80 -10.70 4.37
N PRO A 90 21.70 -11.92 3.81
CA PRO A 90 21.62 -13.15 4.60
C PRO A 90 22.72 -13.20 5.68
N GLY A 91 22.32 -13.48 6.92
CA GLY A 91 23.19 -13.47 8.11
C GLY A 91 23.37 -12.11 8.77
N GLY A 92 22.96 -11.02 8.11
CA GLY A 92 23.04 -9.65 8.65
C GLY A 92 21.84 -9.26 9.52
N SER A 93 21.95 -8.10 10.16
CA SER A 93 20.86 -7.48 10.92
C SER A 93 20.89 -5.96 10.80
N TYR A 94 19.74 -5.32 10.99
CA TYR A 94 19.61 -3.86 11.09
C TYR A 94 18.51 -3.49 12.07
N THR A 95 18.70 -2.40 12.82
CA THR A 95 17.72 -1.93 13.80
C THR A 95 17.00 -0.69 13.29
N TYR A 96 15.70 -0.83 13.00
CA TYR A 96 14.83 0.29 12.66
C TYR A 96 14.41 1.00 13.94
N ARG A 97 14.53 2.34 13.98
CA ARG A 97 14.19 3.17 15.15
C ARG A 97 13.47 4.43 14.70
N PHE A 98 12.25 4.63 15.18
CA PHE A 98 11.45 5.82 14.87
C PHE A 98 10.35 6.05 15.89
N THR A 99 9.91 7.30 15.99
CA THR A 99 8.81 7.73 16.87
C THR A 99 7.56 7.98 16.02
N ILE A 100 6.42 7.49 16.50
CA ILE A 100 5.12 7.74 15.89
C ILE A 100 4.68 9.17 16.21
N GLN A 101 4.34 9.97 15.21
CA GLN A 101 3.99 11.38 15.39
C GLN A 101 2.70 11.72 14.65
N GLY A 102 1.63 11.90 15.42
CA GLY A 102 0.36 12.45 14.90
C GLY A 102 -0.45 11.50 14.02
N GLN A 103 -0.24 10.19 14.17
CA GLN A 103 -0.96 9.15 13.43
C GLN A 103 -1.71 8.27 14.43
N GLU A 104 -2.97 7.93 14.14
CA GLU A 104 -3.84 7.10 15.00
C GLU A 104 -4.80 6.27 14.13
N GLY A 105 -4.86 4.97 14.36
CA GLY A 105 -5.64 4.02 13.56
C GLY A 105 -4.78 2.86 13.08
N THR A 106 -5.01 2.41 11.86
CA THR A 106 -4.34 1.22 11.30
C THR A 106 -3.35 1.60 10.21
N LEU A 107 -2.13 1.09 10.35
CA LEU A 107 -1.11 0.99 9.31
C LEU A 107 -0.66 -0.48 9.21
N TRP A 108 0.43 -0.71 8.50
CA TRP A 108 1.01 -2.04 8.36
C TRP A 108 2.50 -1.94 8.05
N TRP A 109 3.20 -3.06 8.12
CA TRP A 109 4.59 -3.17 7.74
C TRP A 109 4.74 -4.29 6.72
N HIS A 110 5.72 -4.18 5.83
CA HIS A 110 6.00 -5.19 4.82
C HIS A 110 7.45 -5.19 4.36
N ALA A 111 7.89 -6.29 3.75
CA ALA A 111 9.17 -6.28 3.06
C ALA A 111 9.15 -5.32 1.88
N HIS A 112 10.24 -4.58 1.65
CA HIS A 112 10.34 -3.64 0.53
C HIS A 112 11.48 -4.03 -0.44
N SER A 113 11.61 -5.36 -0.63
CA SER A 113 12.63 -6.01 -1.45
C SER A 113 12.01 -7.09 -2.33
N SER A 114 12.02 -6.88 -3.65
CA SER A 114 11.36 -7.79 -4.61
C SER A 114 9.91 -8.08 -4.17
N TRP A 115 9.41 -9.28 -4.47
CA TRP A 115 8.06 -9.71 -4.08
C TRP A 115 8.02 -10.43 -2.72
N LEU A 116 8.97 -10.12 -1.81
CA LEU A 116 8.99 -10.75 -0.48
C LEU A 116 7.76 -10.40 0.36
N ARG A 117 7.14 -9.24 0.13
CA ARG A 117 5.90 -8.85 0.83
C ARG A 117 4.70 -9.72 0.49
N ALA A 118 4.81 -10.70 -0.40
CA ALA A 118 3.76 -11.69 -0.59
C ALA A 118 3.55 -12.55 0.67
N THR A 119 4.58 -12.68 1.52
CA THR A 119 4.51 -13.45 2.77
C THR A 119 5.19 -12.75 3.96
N VAL A 120 5.93 -11.66 3.74
CA VAL A 120 6.60 -10.87 4.78
C VAL A 120 5.85 -9.55 4.96
N TYR A 121 4.76 -9.57 5.74
CA TYR A 121 3.96 -8.40 6.11
C TYR A 121 3.19 -8.65 7.40
N GLY A 122 2.73 -7.58 8.07
CA GLY A 122 1.89 -7.66 9.25
C GLY A 122 1.27 -6.31 9.60
N ALA A 123 0.34 -6.29 10.56
CA ALA A 123 -0.37 -5.07 10.93
C ALA A 123 0.48 -4.19 11.88
N LEU A 124 0.23 -2.88 11.82
CA LEU A 124 0.74 -1.88 12.76
C LEU A 124 -0.45 -1.05 13.25
N ILE A 125 -0.89 -1.30 14.49
CA ILE A 125 -2.01 -0.60 15.11
C ILE A 125 -1.46 0.51 15.99
N ILE A 126 -1.96 1.73 15.76
CA ILE A 126 -1.60 2.91 16.51
C ILE A 126 -2.82 3.38 17.29
N HIS A 127 -2.82 3.12 18.59
CA HIS A 127 -3.87 3.59 19.50
C HIS A 127 -3.76 5.10 19.74
N PRO A 128 -4.84 5.73 20.23
CA PRO A 128 -4.79 7.09 20.72
C PRO A 128 -3.64 7.27 21.71
N LYS A 129 -3.07 8.48 21.72
CA LYS A 129 -2.06 8.84 22.71
C LYS A 129 -2.53 8.49 24.13
N GLU A 130 -1.60 8.08 25.00
CA GLU A 130 -1.95 7.74 26.38
C GLU A 130 -2.71 8.89 27.06
N GLY A 131 -3.88 8.59 27.63
CA GLY A 131 -4.80 9.56 28.23
C GLY A 131 -5.89 10.08 27.28
N ASP A 132 -5.74 9.91 25.97
CA ASP A 132 -6.73 10.28 24.97
C ASP A 132 -7.70 9.13 24.67
N SER A 133 -8.79 9.44 23.97
CA SER A 133 -9.82 8.47 23.60
C SER A 133 -10.11 8.56 22.10
N TYR A 134 -10.62 7.46 21.54
CA TYR A 134 -11.14 7.46 20.18
C TYR A 134 -12.20 8.57 20.02
N PRO A 135 -12.34 9.20 18.84
CA PRO A 135 -13.40 10.17 18.56
C PRO A 135 -14.80 9.52 18.41
N PHE A 136 -14.90 8.23 18.69
CA PHE A 136 -16.10 7.41 18.71
C PHE A 136 -16.07 6.52 19.95
N THR A 137 -17.22 5.94 20.31
CA THR A 137 -17.32 5.04 21.47
C THR A 137 -16.30 3.90 21.35
N LYS A 138 -15.48 3.71 22.40
CA LYS A 138 -14.46 2.65 22.42
C LYS A 138 -15.12 1.29 22.11
N PRO A 139 -14.69 0.61 21.03
CA PRO A 139 -15.27 -0.68 20.66
C PRO A 139 -14.92 -1.73 21.71
N LYS A 140 -15.80 -2.72 21.89
CA LYS A 140 -15.56 -3.81 22.85
C LYS A 140 -14.46 -4.76 22.37
N ARG A 141 -14.29 -4.85 21.05
CA ARG A 141 -13.31 -5.69 20.37
C ARG A 141 -12.70 -4.92 19.20
N GLU A 142 -11.46 -5.22 18.90
CA GLU A 142 -10.78 -4.79 17.69
C GLU A 142 -10.27 -6.04 16.97
N THR A 143 -10.34 -6.09 15.64
CA THR A 143 -9.91 -7.24 14.83
C THR A 143 -9.19 -6.76 13.58
N ALA A 144 -7.91 -7.14 13.43
CA ALA A 144 -7.17 -6.92 12.19
C ALA A 144 -7.57 -7.94 11.11
N VAL A 145 -7.82 -7.43 9.91
CA VAL A 145 -8.20 -8.21 8.72
C VAL A 145 -7.28 -7.82 7.58
N LEU A 146 -6.28 -8.65 7.32
CA LEU A 146 -5.27 -8.45 6.29
C LEU A 146 -5.67 -9.22 5.04
N LEU A 147 -6.00 -8.49 3.97
CA LEU A 147 -6.22 -9.05 2.65
C LEU A 147 -4.87 -9.29 1.97
N GLY A 148 -4.71 -10.41 1.29
CA GLY A 148 -3.46 -10.74 0.62
C GLY A 148 -3.65 -11.69 -0.55
N GLU A 149 -2.53 -12.08 -1.17
CA GLU A 149 -2.49 -13.02 -2.30
C GLU A 149 -1.56 -14.20 -1.98
N TRP A 150 -1.86 -15.36 -2.54
CA TRP A 150 -1.06 -16.57 -2.44
C TRP A 150 -0.72 -17.13 -3.81
N TRP A 151 0.56 -17.45 -4.02
CA TRP A 151 1.02 -18.24 -5.16
C TRP A 151 1.46 -19.62 -4.67
N ASN A 152 1.13 -20.66 -5.43
CA ASN A 152 1.66 -22.01 -5.29
C ASN A 152 3.13 -22.11 -5.71
N ALA A 153 3.60 -21.15 -6.51
CA ALA A 153 4.99 -20.94 -6.83
C ALA A 153 5.61 -19.91 -5.88
N ASN A 154 6.93 -19.96 -5.71
CA ASN A 154 7.66 -18.93 -4.99
C ASN A 154 7.50 -17.55 -5.68
N PRO A 155 6.93 -16.53 -5.02
CA PRO A 155 6.68 -15.22 -5.63
C PRO A 155 7.93 -14.55 -6.22
N ILE A 156 9.10 -14.80 -5.62
CA ILE A 156 10.39 -14.30 -6.13
C ILE A 156 10.73 -14.92 -7.49
N ASP A 157 10.40 -16.19 -7.70
CA ASP A 157 10.66 -16.86 -8.98
C ASP A 157 9.64 -16.44 -10.05
N VAL A 158 8.39 -16.16 -9.65
CA VAL A 158 7.35 -15.56 -10.52
C VAL A 158 7.84 -14.23 -11.09
N VAL A 159 8.28 -13.31 -10.24
CA VAL A 159 8.74 -11.99 -10.70
C VAL A 159 10.06 -12.05 -11.47
N ARG A 160 10.97 -12.97 -11.10
CA ARG A 160 12.21 -13.20 -11.87
C ARG A 160 11.92 -13.73 -13.27
N GLN A 161 10.94 -14.62 -13.43
CA GLN A 161 10.51 -15.10 -14.73
C GLN A 161 9.95 -13.95 -15.57
N ALA A 162 9.01 -13.18 -15.02
CA ALA A 162 8.42 -12.01 -15.70
C ALA A 162 9.49 -11.00 -16.11
N THR A 163 10.44 -10.69 -15.22
CA THR A 163 11.55 -9.77 -15.49
C THR A 163 12.46 -10.29 -16.61
N ARG A 164 12.74 -11.60 -16.68
CA ARG A 164 13.57 -12.19 -17.74
C ARG A 164 12.86 -12.15 -19.09
N THR A 165 11.60 -12.57 -19.14
CA THR A 165 10.85 -12.68 -20.39
C THR A 165 10.25 -11.35 -20.86
N GLY A 166 10.08 -10.38 -19.96
CA GLY A 166 9.36 -9.14 -20.22
C GLY A 166 7.84 -9.31 -20.33
N ALA A 167 7.29 -10.47 -19.94
CA ALA A 167 5.85 -10.69 -19.86
C ALA A 167 5.26 -10.16 -18.55
N ALA A 168 3.93 -10.15 -18.46
CA ALA A 168 3.24 -10.05 -17.19
C ALA A 168 3.56 -11.27 -16.31
N PRO A 169 3.63 -11.11 -14.97
CA PRO A 169 3.77 -12.22 -14.04
C PRO A 169 2.52 -13.10 -14.05
N ASN A 170 2.66 -14.34 -13.59
CA ASN A 170 1.50 -15.21 -13.36
C ASN A 170 0.64 -14.62 -12.23
N VAL A 171 -0.68 -14.67 -12.40
CA VAL A 171 -1.65 -14.27 -11.37
C VAL A 171 -1.58 -15.17 -10.13
N SER A 172 -2.09 -14.72 -9.00
CA SER A 172 -2.19 -15.52 -7.77
C SER A 172 -3.05 -16.78 -7.97
N ASP A 173 -2.79 -17.80 -7.16
CA ASP A 173 -3.63 -18.99 -7.08
C ASP A 173 -4.81 -18.81 -6.12
N ALA A 174 -4.73 -17.84 -5.19
CA ALA A 174 -5.82 -17.46 -4.30
C ALA A 174 -5.63 -16.05 -3.73
N TYR A 175 -6.74 -15.37 -3.46
CA TYR A 175 -6.80 -14.33 -2.44
C TYR A 175 -6.87 -14.93 -1.05
N THR A 176 -6.50 -14.14 -0.04
CA THR A 176 -6.49 -14.58 1.37
C THR A 176 -7.01 -13.49 2.30
N ILE A 177 -7.61 -13.91 3.41
CA ILE A 177 -7.90 -13.09 4.59
C ILE A 177 -7.08 -13.65 5.75
N ASN A 178 -6.28 -12.81 6.41
CA ASN A 178 -5.30 -13.19 7.44
C ASN A 178 -4.48 -14.42 7.01
N GLY A 179 -4.04 -14.41 5.74
CA GLY A 179 -3.23 -15.46 5.13
C GLY A 179 -3.99 -16.75 4.81
N GLN A 180 -5.31 -16.86 5.01
CA GLN A 180 -6.10 -18.05 4.68
C GLN A 180 -7.03 -17.82 3.48
N PRO A 181 -7.09 -18.73 2.49
CA PRO A 181 -7.96 -18.56 1.32
C PRO A 181 -9.47 -18.56 1.64
N GLY A 182 -9.90 -19.37 2.61
CA GLY A 182 -11.31 -19.49 2.99
C GLY A 182 -12.04 -20.67 2.38
N ASP A 183 -13.33 -20.79 2.70
CA ASP A 183 -14.18 -21.96 2.43
C ASP A 183 -14.38 -22.27 0.94
N LEU A 184 -14.12 -21.31 0.05
CA LEU A 184 -14.34 -21.46 -1.39
C LEU A 184 -13.17 -22.12 -2.13
N TYR A 185 -12.04 -22.34 -1.45
CA TYR A 185 -10.85 -22.97 -2.04
C TYR A 185 -10.64 -24.39 -1.54
N ASN A 186 -10.06 -25.23 -2.41
CA ASN A 186 -9.65 -26.58 -2.05
C ASN A 186 -8.68 -26.59 -0.86
N CYS A 187 -8.86 -27.57 0.04
CA CYS A 187 -8.02 -27.76 1.24
C CYS A 187 -7.89 -26.51 2.14
N SER A 188 -8.90 -25.64 2.20
CA SER A 188 -8.81 -24.38 2.95
C SER A 188 -9.89 -24.21 4.03
N SER A 189 -11.05 -24.87 3.90
CA SER A 189 -12.21 -24.64 4.79
C SER A 189 -11.99 -24.94 6.28
N LYS A 190 -11.07 -25.84 6.62
CA LYS A 190 -10.75 -26.18 8.02
C LYS A 190 -10.03 -25.07 8.77
N ASP A 191 -9.32 -24.22 8.04
CA ASP A 191 -8.47 -23.16 8.59
C ASP A 191 -9.04 -21.76 8.29
N THR A 192 -10.27 -21.67 7.76
CA THR A 192 -10.96 -20.41 7.48
C THR A 192 -11.02 -19.56 8.74
N VAL A 193 -10.65 -18.30 8.61
CA VAL A 193 -10.55 -17.35 9.72
C VAL A 193 -11.92 -17.11 10.33
N LEU A 194 -12.00 -17.20 11.67
CA LEU A 194 -13.18 -16.86 12.45
C LEU A 194 -12.99 -15.50 13.12
N VAL A 195 -13.93 -14.59 12.93
CA VAL A 195 -14.02 -13.30 13.61
C VAL A 195 -15.20 -13.35 14.56
N PRO A 196 -14.99 -13.43 15.89
CA PRO A 196 -16.10 -13.54 16.83
C PRO A 196 -16.79 -12.20 17.05
N ILE A 197 -18.11 -12.23 17.26
CA ILE A 197 -18.93 -11.09 17.67
C ILE A 197 -19.99 -11.50 18.70
N ASP A 198 -20.26 -10.64 19.68
CA ASP A 198 -21.39 -10.79 20.62
C ASP A 198 -22.61 -10.00 20.14
N SER A 199 -23.81 -10.50 20.43
CA SER A 199 -25.05 -9.78 20.10
C SER A 199 -25.10 -8.42 20.80
N GLY A 200 -25.38 -7.36 20.05
CA GLY A 200 -25.43 -5.97 20.53
C GLY A 200 -24.06 -5.30 20.75
N GLU A 201 -22.93 -5.99 20.53
CA GLU A 201 -21.61 -5.35 20.67
C GLU A 201 -21.21 -4.55 19.43
N THR A 202 -20.37 -3.54 19.61
CA THR A 202 -19.66 -2.88 18.51
C THR A 202 -18.23 -3.39 18.44
N ASN A 203 -17.83 -3.88 17.28
CA ASN A 203 -16.48 -4.36 16.97
C ASN A 203 -15.82 -3.42 15.93
N LEU A 204 -14.54 -3.11 16.12
CA LEU A 204 -13.74 -2.36 15.15
C LEU A 204 -12.94 -3.32 14.28
N ILE A 205 -13.30 -3.39 13.00
CA ILE A 205 -12.57 -4.17 12.00
C ILE A 205 -11.56 -3.26 11.32
N ARG A 206 -10.28 -3.63 11.41
CA ARG A 206 -9.12 -2.91 10.86
C ARG A 206 -8.67 -3.60 9.58
N VAL A 207 -9.20 -3.15 8.44
CA VAL A 207 -8.97 -3.79 7.14
C VAL A 207 -7.71 -3.23 6.49
N ILE A 208 -6.80 -4.10 6.08
CA ILE A 208 -5.55 -3.75 5.39
C ILE A 208 -5.53 -4.48 4.06
N ASN A 209 -5.28 -3.79 2.95
CA ASN A 209 -4.95 -4.47 1.69
C ASN A 209 -3.44 -4.63 1.54
N ALA A 210 -2.94 -5.82 1.89
CA ALA A 210 -1.55 -6.25 1.73
C ALA A 210 -1.32 -7.09 0.45
N ALA A 211 -2.32 -7.21 -0.44
CA ALA A 211 -2.17 -7.86 -1.74
C ALA A 211 -1.07 -7.19 -2.56
N LEU A 212 -0.41 -7.95 -3.44
CA LEU A 212 0.67 -7.43 -4.28
C LEU A 212 0.13 -6.65 -5.47
N ASN A 213 -0.85 -7.21 -6.18
CA ASN A 213 -1.22 -6.72 -7.50
C ASN A 213 -2.72 -6.48 -7.65
N GLN A 214 -3.49 -6.54 -6.57
CA GLN A 214 -4.95 -6.47 -6.67
C GLN A 214 -5.58 -5.50 -5.68
N GLU A 215 -6.36 -4.57 -6.22
CA GLU A 215 -7.36 -3.83 -5.44
C GLU A 215 -8.58 -4.72 -5.15
N LEU A 216 -9.12 -4.66 -3.93
CA LEU A 216 -10.12 -5.60 -3.46
C LEU A 216 -11.37 -4.89 -2.92
N PHE A 217 -12.54 -5.34 -3.40
CA PHE A 217 -13.80 -5.11 -2.71
C PHE A 217 -13.84 -5.96 -1.45
N PHE A 218 -14.40 -5.43 -0.36
CA PHE A 218 -14.58 -6.12 0.91
C PHE A 218 -15.99 -5.91 1.45
N THR A 219 -16.65 -6.98 1.90
CA THR A 219 -18.02 -6.95 2.42
C THR A 219 -18.20 -7.92 3.58
N ILE A 220 -19.19 -7.67 4.43
CA ILE A 220 -19.63 -8.59 5.49
C ILE A 220 -21.14 -8.82 5.32
N ALA A 221 -21.56 -10.07 5.18
CA ALA A 221 -22.96 -10.39 4.91
C ALA A 221 -23.89 -9.80 5.97
N ASN A 222 -24.91 -9.08 5.53
CA ASN A 222 -25.95 -8.42 6.34
C ASN A 222 -25.46 -7.37 7.35
N HIS A 223 -24.17 -7.04 7.40
CA HIS A 223 -23.65 -6.03 8.33
C HIS A 223 -23.31 -4.75 7.57
N LYS A 224 -23.69 -3.61 8.14
CA LYS A 224 -23.24 -2.30 7.66
C LYS A 224 -21.88 -1.97 8.26
N LEU A 225 -21.05 -1.29 7.47
CA LEU A 225 -19.69 -0.90 7.80
C LEU A 225 -19.69 0.62 8.00
N THR A 226 -19.49 1.07 9.23
CA THR A 226 -19.33 2.51 9.50
C THR A 226 -17.85 2.85 9.49
N VAL A 227 -17.39 3.46 8.41
CA VAL A 227 -15.99 3.87 8.24
C VAL A 227 -15.68 5.02 9.20
N VAL A 228 -14.58 4.90 9.95
CA VAL A 228 -14.18 5.88 10.98
C VAL A 228 -12.73 6.35 10.85
N ALA A 229 -11.87 5.58 10.20
CA ALA A 229 -10.50 5.99 9.90
C ALA A 229 -10.01 5.31 8.62
N ALA A 230 -8.98 5.90 8.02
CA ALA A 230 -8.32 5.37 6.83
C ALA A 230 -6.87 5.87 6.82
N ASP A 231 -5.91 4.97 6.58
CA ASP A 231 -4.46 5.28 6.58
C ASP A 231 -3.98 5.97 7.88
N ALA A 232 -4.44 5.49 9.04
CA ALA A 232 -4.19 6.09 10.37
C ALA A 232 -4.52 7.58 10.50
N SER A 233 -5.54 8.03 9.74
CA SER A 233 -6.23 9.31 9.95
C SER A 233 -7.72 9.05 10.15
N TYR A 234 -8.31 9.66 11.18
CA TYR A 234 -9.76 9.66 11.34
C TYR A 234 -10.46 10.33 10.15
N THR A 235 -11.69 9.88 9.88
CA THR A 235 -12.55 10.42 8.81
C THR A 235 -13.85 10.91 9.41
N LYS A 236 -14.58 11.76 8.67
CA LYS A 236 -15.99 12.01 8.97
C LYS A 236 -16.74 10.68 8.78
N PRO A 237 -17.40 10.12 9.81
CA PRO A 237 -17.97 8.79 9.69
C PRO A 237 -19.03 8.72 8.60
N PHE A 238 -19.00 7.64 7.82
CA PHE A 238 -20.03 7.30 6.85
C PHE A 238 -20.27 5.80 6.81
N THR A 239 -21.50 5.40 6.49
CA THR A 239 -21.90 3.99 6.49
C THR A 239 -22.04 3.47 5.07
N THR A 240 -21.48 2.29 4.83
CA THR A 240 -21.54 1.58 3.54
C THR A 240 -21.79 0.09 3.77
N SER A 241 -22.07 -0.67 2.71
CA SER A 241 -22.07 -2.14 2.72
C SER A 241 -20.83 -2.76 2.08
N VAL A 242 -19.99 -1.95 1.44
CA VAL A 242 -18.79 -2.40 0.74
C VAL A 242 -17.66 -1.40 0.94
N LEU A 243 -16.47 -1.93 1.18
CA LEU A 243 -15.22 -1.18 1.12
C LEU A 243 -14.51 -1.47 -0.19
N MET A 244 -13.69 -0.52 -0.62
CA MET A 244 -12.79 -0.66 -1.74
C MET A 244 -11.40 -0.23 -1.29
N LEU A 245 -10.42 -1.14 -1.34
CA LEU A 245 -9.05 -0.86 -0.91
C LEU A 245 -8.08 -1.22 -2.03
N GLY A 246 -7.25 -0.28 -2.45
CA GLY A 246 -6.04 -0.58 -3.22
C GLY A 246 -4.92 -1.08 -2.31
N PRO A 247 -3.96 -1.88 -2.81
CA PRO A 247 -2.74 -2.22 -2.09
C PRO A 247 -2.10 -0.98 -1.44
N GLY A 248 -1.67 -1.11 -0.18
CA GLY A 248 -1.18 0.03 0.61
C GLY A 248 -2.22 0.62 1.54
N GLN A 249 -3.50 0.62 1.15
CA GLN A 249 -4.54 1.30 1.91
C GLN A 249 -5.02 0.50 3.12
N THR A 250 -5.36 1.23 4.17
CA THR A 250 -6.07 0.69 5.34
C THR A 250 -7.42 1.39 5.54
N THR A 251 -8.38 0.70 6.14
CA THR A 251 -9.68 1.28 6.48
C THR A 251 -10.21 0.64 7.76
N ASP A 252 -10.55 1.49 8.73
CA ASP A 252 -11.10 1.12 10.02
C ASP A 252 -12.61 1.30 9.98
N VAL A 253 -13.35 0.22 10.30
CA VAL A 253 -14.81 0.21 10.27
C VAL A 253 -15.41 -0.35 11.54
N LEU A 254 -16.43 0.33 12.07
CA LEU A 254 -17.28 -0.18 13.13
C LEU A 254 -18.39 -1.05 12.53
N ILE A 255 -18.58 -2.23 13.13
CA ILE A 255 -19.70 -3.12 12.86
C ILE A 255 -20.46 -3.40 14.16
N ASN A 256 -21.77 -3.63 14.06
CA ASN A 256 -22.61 -3.95 15.21
C ASN A 256 -23.06 -5.41 15.15
N GLY A 257 -23.12 -6.08 16.30
CA GLY A 257 -23.71 -7.41 16.46
C GLY A 257 -25.24 -7.36 16.40
N ASP A 258 -25.81 -6.76 15.36
CA ASP A 258 -27.24 -6.44 15.23
C ASP A 258 -28.06 -7.47 14.44
N GLN A 259 -27.43 -8.55 13.97
CA GLN A 259 -28.08 -9.63 13.24
C GLN A 259 -28.49 -10.78 14.16
N ALA A 260 -29.37 -11.65 13.66
CA ALA A 260 -29.72 -12.89 14.35
C ALA A 260 -28.46 -13.72 14.63
N PRO A 261 -28.29 -14.33 15.83
CA PRO A 261 -27.11 -15.12 16.15
C PRO A 261 -26.87 -16.27 15.16
N ALA A 262 -25.92 -16.08 14.23
CA ALA A 262 -25.59 -17.01 13.16
C ALA A 262 -24.14 -16.78 12.65
N ARG A 263 -23.81 -17.37 11.50
CA ARG A 263 -22.52 -17.23 10.81
C ARG A 263 -22.70 -16.44 9.52
N TYR A 264 -21.84 -15.46 9.29
CA TYR A 264 -21.90 -14.54 8.16
C TYR A 264 -20.53 -14.51 7.47
N TYR A 265 -20.48 -14.64 6.15
CA TYR A 265 -19.20 -14.49 5.46
C TYR A 265 -18.75 -13.04 5.49
N ILE A 266 -17.48 -12.88 5.82
CA ILE A 266 -16.63 -11.78 5.38
C ILE A 266 -16.04 -12.22 4.05
N ALA A 267 -16.19 -11.42 2.99
CA ALA A 267 -15.73 -11.80 1.67
C ALA A 267 -15.00 -10.67 0.95
N ALA A 268 -13.96 -11.03 0.20
CA ALA A 268 -13.23 -10.09 -0.64
C ALA A 268 -13.00 -10.64 -2.05
N ARG A 269 -13.04 -9.75 -3.05
CA ARG A 269 -12.78 -10.07 -4.46
C ARG A 269 -12.15 -8.91 -5.22
N ALA A 270 -11.53 -9.22 -6.36
CA ALA A 270 -10.90 -8.25 -7.24
C ALA A 270 -11.83 -7.12 -7.70
N TYR A 271 -11.29 -5.90 -7.71
CA TYR A 271 -11.64 -4.85 -8.66
C TYR A 271 -10.57 -4.82 -9.78
N ALA A 272 -10.89 -5.32 -10.96
CA ALA A 272 -10.00 -5.33 -12.12
C ALA A 272 -10.47 -4.29 -13.14
N SER A 273 -9.75 -3.17 -13.20
CA SER A 273 -10.08 -2.01 -14.04
C SER A 273 -9.46 -2.08 -15.43
N ALA A 274 -8.29 -2.72 -15.58
CA ALA A 274 -7.57 -2.85 -16.84
C ALA A 274 -8.27 -3.83 -17.82
N PRO A 275 -8.72 -3.36 -19.00
CA PRO A 275 -9.34 -4.24 -19.98
C PRO A 275 -8.41 -5.36 -20.46
N ASN A 276 -8.92 -6.60 -20.45
CA ASN A 276 -8.23 -7.80 -20.93
C ASN A 276 -6.92 -8.18 -20.19
N ALA A 277 -6.60 -7.51 -19.08
CA ALA A 277 -5.54 -7.95 -18.19
C ALA A 277 -6.00 -9.20 -17.42
N PRO A 278 -5.22 -10.30 -17.41
CA PRO A 278 -5.52 -11.44 -16.57
C PRO A 278 -5.43 -11.08 -15.08
N PHE A 279 -6.37 -11.55 -14.28
CA PHE A 279 -6.37 -11.41 -12.83
C PHE A 279 -6.95 -12.69 -12.19
N ASP A 280 -6.72 -12.86 -10.89
CA ASP A 280 -7.36 -13.92 -10.13
C ASP A 280 -8.85 -13.57 -9.92
N ASN A 281 -9.75 -14.29 -10.58
CA ASN A 281 -11.19 -14.02 -10.51
C ASN A 281 -11.91 -14.92 -9.49
N THR A 282 -11.24 -15.22 -8.38
CA THR A 282 -11.81 -15.99 -7.27
C THR A 282 -12.27 -15.07 -6.13
N THR A 283 -12.81 -15.64 -5.05
CA THR A 283 -13.30 -14.89 -3.88
C THR A 283 -12.79 -15.55 -2.62
N THR A 284 -12.14 -14.77 -1.76
CA THR A 284 -11.68 -15.23 -0.43
C THR A 284 -12.72 -14.97 0.63
N THR A 285 -12.79 -15.85 1.63
CA THR A 285 -13.76 -15.76 2.71
C THR A 285 -13.14 -15.97 4.09
N ALA A 286 -13.70 -15.25 5.06
CA ALA A 286 -13.60 -15.49 6.50
C ALA A 286 -15.02 -15.49 7.08
N ILE A 287 -15.20 -15.86 8.34
CA ILE A 287 -16.53 -16.02 8.94
C ILE A 287 -16.65 -15.13 10.16
N LEU A 288 -17.57 -14.17 10.12
CA LEU A 288 -18.06 -13.46 11.30
C LEU A 288 -19.03 -14.40 12.04
N GLU A 289 -18.71 -14.74 13.29
CA GLU A 289 -19.43 -15.75 14.07
C GLU A 289 -20.01 -15.15 15.36
N TYR A 290 -21.33 -15.19 15.48
CA TYR A 290 -22.00 -14.81 16.72
C TYR A 290 -21.76 -15.88 17.78
N LYS A 291 -21.14 -15.52 18.91
CA LYS A 291 -20.85 -16.49 19.98
C LYS A 291 -22.10 -17.09 20.62
N SER A 292 -23.20 -16.33 20.61
CA SER A 292 -24.51 -16.78 21.09
C SER A 292 -25.28 -17.60 20.05
N ALA A 293 -24.68 -17.92 18.90
CA ALA A 293 -25.32 -18.78 17.92
C ALA A 293 -25.62 -20.15 18.56
N PRO A 294 -26.82 -20.74 18.36
CA PRO A 294 -27.25 -21.99 19.01
C PRO A 294 -26.34 -23.22 18.79
N CYS A 295 -25.31 -23.11 17.95
CA CYS A 295 -24.38 -24.17 17.62
C CYS A 295 -22.92 -23.65 17.63
N ALA A 296 -22.35 -23.40 18.81
CA ALA A 296 -20.96 -22.96 18.98
C ALA A 296 -19.92 -24.11 19.03
N ALA A 297 -20.32 -25.38 18.85
CA ALA A 297 -19.40 -26.52 18.94
C ALA A 297 -19.78 -27.67 17.98
N THR A 298 -18.85 -27.95 17.05
CA THR A 298 -18.50 -29.23 16.41
C THR A 298 -19.55 -30.21 15.84
N ASN A 299 -20.86 -30.08 16.05
CA ASN A 299 -21.86 -31.08 15.60
C ASN A 299 -23.08 -30.54 14.85
N CYS A 300 -23.01 -29.32 14.32
CA CYS A 300 -24.15 -28.70 13.64
C CYS A 300 -23.85 -28.53 12.14
N ALA A 301 -24.33 -29.48 11.33
CA ALA A 301 -24.16 -29.49 9.88
C ALA A 301 -25.02 -28.45 9.13
N SER A 302 -25.64 -27.46 9.79
CA SER A 302 -26.80 -26.74 9.23
C SER A 302 -26.83 -25.20 9.25
N SER A 303 -25.79 -24.47 9.67
CA SER A 303 -25.74 -23.02 9.39
C SER A 303 -24.59 -22.66 8.46
N LYS A 304 -24.76 -22.98 7.17
CA LYS A 304 -23.88 -22.49 6.11
C LYS A 304 -23.79 -20.96 6.23
N PRO A 305 -22.60 -20.34 6.30
CA PRO A 305 -22.49 -18.90 6.43
C PRO A 305 -23.17 -18.18 5.25
N ILE A 306 -23.83 -17.06 5.53
CA ILE A 306 -24.53 -16.27 4.52
C ILE A 306 -23.50 -15.53 3.67
N MET A 307 -23.58 -15.63 2.34
CA MET A 307 -22.69 -14.94 1.42
C MET A 307 -23.19 -13.50 1.15
N PRO A 308 -22.33 -12.47 1.23
CA PRO A 308 -22.72 -11.11 0.87
C PRO A 308 -22.85 -10.96 -0.66
N PRO A 309 -23.69 -10.03 -1.15
CA PRO A 309 -23.57 -9.55 -2.52
C PRO A 309 -22.24 -8.81 -2.68
N LEU A 310 -21.45 -9.17 -3.69
CA LEU A 310 -20.20 -8.50 -4.05
C LEU A 310 -20.39 -7.68 -5.34
N PRO A 311 -19.86 -6.43 -5.44
CA PRO A 311 -19.93 -5.61 -6.66
C PRO A 311 -19.10 -6.21 -7.79
N ALA A 312 -19.58 -6.18 -9.05
CA ALA A 312 -18.88 -6.77 -10.21
C ALA A 312 -17.39 -6.39 -10.23
N PHE A 313 -16.51 -7.28 -10.68
CA PHE A 313 -15.06 -7.00 -10.64
C PHE A 313 -14.67 -5.72 -11.39
N ASN A 314 -15.50 -5.27 -12.33
CA ASN A 314 -15.28 -4.06 -13.12
C ASN A 314 -16.21 -2.89 -12.73
N ASP A 315 -16.84 -2.94 -11.54
CA ASP A 315 -17.79 -1.93 -11.05
C ASP A 315 -17.09 -0.64 -10.59
N THR A 316 -16.58 0.11 -11.55
CA THR A 316 -15.95 1.43 -11.35
C THR A 316 -16.89 2.46 -10.70
N PRO A 317 -18.22 2.49 -10.98
CA PRO A 317 -19.15 3.34 -10.24
C PRO A 317 -19.12 3.10 -8.72
N THR A 318 -19.10 1.85 -8.26
CA THR A 318 -19.01 1.53 -6.82
C THR A 318 -17.68 2.00 -6.22
N VAL A 319 -16.55 1.77 -6.91
CA VAL A 319 -15.23 2.29 -6.49
C VAL A 319 -15.26 3.81 -6.34
N THR A 320 -15.81 4.50 -7.33
CA THR A 320 -15.91 5.97 -7.36
C THR A 320 -16.77 6.51 -6.22
N ALA A 321 -17.91 5.86 -5.95
CA ALA A 321 -18.82 6.26 -4.87
C ALA A 321 -18.16 6.09 -3.49
N PHE A 322 -17.41 5.00 -3.30
CA PHE A 322 -16.66 4.77 -2.08
C PHE A 322 -15.56 5.82 -1.86
N SER A 323 -14.71 6.07 -2.87
CA SER A 323 -13.61 7.06 -2.75
C SER A 323 -14.14 8.45 -2.40
N LYS A 324 -15.22 8.90 -3.08
CA LYS A 324 -15.84 10.22 -2.84
C LYS A 324 -16.49 10.40 -1.48
N SER A 325 -16.68 9.32 -0.71
CA SER A 325 -17.29 9.38 0.62
C SER A 325 -16.30 9.86 1.70
N PHE A 326 -14.99 9.75 1.44
CA PHE A 326 -13.97 10.16 2.40
C PHE A 326 -13.89 11.68 2.56
N ARG A 327 -13.90 12.11 3.83
CA ARG A 327 -13.67 13.48 4.26
C ARG A 327 -12.93 13.48 5.59
N SER A 328 -12.12 14.50 5.85
CA SER A 328 -11.59 14.75 7.18
C SER A 328 -12.72 15.04 8.18
N PRO A 329 -12.56 14.72 9.47
CA PRO A 329 -13.61 14.88 10.48
C PRO A 329 -13.96 16.34 10.78
N ARG A 330 -13.07 17.27 10.41
CA ARG A 330 -13.21 18.71 10.60
C ARG A 330 -12.54 19.46 9.44
N LYS A 331 -12.73 20.78 9.40
CA LYS A 331 -11.96 21.66 8.50
C LYS A 331 -10.47 21.48 8.77
N VAL A 332 -9.67 21.35 7.72
CA VAL A 332 -8.21 21.17 7.78
C VAL A 332 -7.49 22.29 7.04
N GLU A 333 -6.23 22.50 7.39
CA GLU A 333 -5.36 23.47 6.74
C GLU A 333 -4.70 22.84 5.51
N VAL A 334 -5.37 22.97 4.38
CA VAL A 334 -4.83 22.59 3.07
C VAL A 334 -4.05 23.77 2.51
N PRO A 335 -2.79 23.61 2.05
CA PRO A 335 -2.05 24.70 1.42
C PRO A 335 -2.84 25.29 0.25
N THR A 336 -3.18 26.58 0.31
CA THR A 336 -3.92 27.31 -0.75
C THR A 336 -2.99 28.00 -1.73
N GLU A 337 -1.91 28.58 -1.20
CA GLU A 337 -0.77 29.07 -1.97
C GLU A 337 0.19 27.91 -2.23
N LEU A 338 0.68 27.82 -3.47
CA LEU A 338 1.52 26.72 -3.93
C LEU A 338 2.90 27.26 -4.28
N ASP A 339 3.93 26.60 -3.76
CA ASP A 339 5.31 26.84 -4.17
C ASP A 339 5.68 25.95 -5.36
N GLU A 340 5.11 24.73 -5.38
CA GLU A 340 5.32 23.74 -6.44
C GLU A 340 3.97 23.22 -6.95
N SER A 341 3.77 23.28 -8.26
CA SER A 341 2.60 22.69 -8.93
C SER A 341 3.06 21.73 -10.02
N LEU A 342 2.95 20.44 -9.73
CA LEU A 342 3.48 19.35 -10.54
C LEU A 342 2.34 18.62 -11.26
N PHE A 343 2.62 18.11 -12.45
CA PHE A 343 1.72 17.29 -13.25
C PHE A 343 2.45 16.01 -13.66
N PHE A 344 2.01 14.88 -13.14
CA PHE A 344 2.60 13.57 -13.36
C PHE A 344 1.64 12.67 -14.13
N THR A 345 1.95 12.36 -15.38
CA THR A 345 1.29 11.27 -16.11
C THR A 345 1.82 9.94 -15.59
N ILE A 346 0.93 9.00 -15.32
CA ILE A 346 1.23 7.65 -14.87
C ILE A 346 0.62 6.64 -15.83
N GLY A 347 1.23 5.46 -15.93
CA GLY A 347 0.67 4.38 -16.71
C GLY A 347 1.69 3.35 -17.16
N LEU A 348 1.20 2.40 -17.94
CA LEU A 348 1.97 1.30 -18.48
C LEU A 348 2.65 1.69 -19.80
N GLY A 349 3.47 0.79 -20.33
CA GLY A 349 4.17 0.96 -21.58
C GLY A 349 4.78 -0.34 -22.08
N LEU A 350 5.33 -0.29 -23.29
CA LEU A 350 6.00 -1.43 -23.91
C LEU A 350 7.38 -1.02 -24.44
N ASN A 351 8.42 -1.63 -23.88
CA ASN A 351 9.77 -1.55 -24.40
C ASN A 351 9.97 -2.53 -25.56
N LYS A 352 10.69 -2.09 -26.59
CA LYS A 352 11.17 -3.00 -27.63
C LYS A 352 12.05 -4.08 -27.01
N CYS A 353 12.00 -5.29 -27.57
CA CYS A 353 12.93 -6.34 -27.18
C CYS A 353 14.38 -5.87 -27.43
N PRO A 354 15.30 -6.00 -26.45
CA PRO A 354 16.70 -5.63 -26.64
C PRO A 354 17.31 -6.34 -27.85
N LYS A 355 18.09 -5.61 -28.67
CA LYS A 355 18.66 -6.13 -29.93
C LYS A 355 19.49 -7.41 -29.74
N HIS A 356 20.10 -7.60 -28.57
CA HIS A 356 20.91 -8.77 -28.25
C HIS A 356 20.07 -10.00 -27.86
N LEU A 357 18.76 -9.84 -27.62
CA LEU A 357 17.83 -10.94 -27.37
C LEU A 357 17.06 -11.24 -28.66
N LYS A 358 16.92 -12.53 -28.99
CA LYS A 358 15.99 -12.95 -30.05
C LYS A 358 14.57 -12.54 -29.65
N ALA A 359 13.78 -11.97 -30.57
CA ALA A 359 12.42 -11.51 -30.29
C ALA A 359 11.55 -12.58 -29.60
N ARG A 360 11.72 -13.86 -29.96
CA ARG A 360 11.05 -15.01 -29.31
C ARG A 360 11.31 -15.18 -27.80
N ARG A 361 12.31 -14.49 -27.24
CA ARG A 361 12.60 -14.46 -25.79
C ARG A 361 11.87 -13.33 -25.06
N CYS A 362 11.32 -12.35 -25.79
CA CYS A 362 10.46 -11.32 -25.25
C CYS A 362 9.00 -11.78 -25.39
N GLN A 363 8.32 -11.92 -24.26
CA GLN A 363 6.99 -12.52 -24.18
C GLN A 363 5.89 -11.50 -23.85
N GLY A 364 6.20 -10.20 -23.87
CA GLY A 364 5.18 -9.17 -23.89
C GLY A 364 4.44 -9.12 -25.24
N PRO A 365 3.33 -8.37 -25.33
CA PRO A 365 2.53 -8.26 -26.56
C PRO A 365 3.38 -7.91 -27.78
N ASN A 366 3.18 -8.59 -28.90
CA ASN A 366 3.95 -8.38 -30.14
C ASN A 366 5.48 -8.49 -29.98
N GLY A 367 5.97 -9.35 -29.07
CA GLY A 367 7.40 -9.54 -28.85
C GLY A 367 8.09 -8.37 -28.14
N THR A 368 7.33 -7.58 -27.38
CA THR A 368 7.83 -6.46 -26.57
C THR A 368 8.07 -6.89 -25.13
N ARG A 369 8.35 -5.92 -24.25
CA ARG A 369 8.53 -6.12 -22.81
C ARG A 369 7.72 -5.07 -22.06
N PHE A 370 6.95 -5.47 -21.06
CA PHE A 370 6.24 -4.52 -20.21
C PHE A 370 7.17 -3.56 -19.50
N THR A 371 6.67 -2.35 -19.29
CA THR A 371 7.28 -1.29 -18.49
C THR A 371 6.17 -0.37 -17.99
N ALA A 372 6.52 0.55 -17.11
CA ALA A 372 5.63 1.56 -16.58
C ALA A 372 6.45 2.80 -16.23
N SER A 373 5.81 3.95 -16.11
CA SER A 373 6.53 5.21 -15.93
C SER A 373 5.72 6.28 -15.24
N MET A 374 6.43 7.24 -14.65
CA MET A 374 5.90 8.55 -14.26
C MET A 374 6.55 9.60 -15.16
N ASN A 375 5.75 10.45 -15.82
CA ASN A 375 6.21 11.45 -16.81
C ASN A 375 7.20 10.91 -17.85
N ASN A 376 6.92 9.72 -18.42
CA ASN A 376 7.75 9.07 -19.43
C ASN A 376 9.15 8.64 -18.94
N VAL A 377 9.38 8.64 -17.62
CA VAL A 377 10.56 8.08 -16.96
C VAL A 377 10.19 6.76 -16.31
N SER A 378 10.79 5.67 -16.79
CA SER A 378 10.68 4.36 -16.15
C SER A 378 11.79 4.21 -15.12
N PHE A 379 11.43 4.20 -13.84
CA PHE A 379 12.38 4.24 -12.74
C PHE A 379 13.28 3.01 -12.70
N VAL A 380 14.57 3.24 -12.47
CA VAL A 380 15.56 2.18 -12.31
C VAL A 380 16.23 2.33 -10.95
N LEU A 381 16.17 1.27 -10.14
CA LEU A 381 16.91 1.24 -8.87
C LEU A 381 18.42 1.23 -9.12
N PRO A 382 19.22 1.97 -8.32
CA PRO A 382 20.67 1.84 -8.37
C PRO A 382 21.11 0.47 -7.86
N LYS A 383 22.36 0.10 -8.14
CA LYS A 383 22.88 -1.27 -7.88
C LYS A 383 23.86 -1.37 -6.73
N ASN A 384 24.57 -0.29 -6.42
CA ASN A 384 25.77 -0.34 -5.58
C ASN A 384 25.71 0.60 -4.36
N VAL A 385 24.73 1.49 -4.29
CA VAL A 385 24.56 2.44 -3.19
C VAL A 385 23.10 2.87 -3.13
N SER A 386 22.56 3.11 -1.93
CA SER A 386 21.21 3.63 -1.80
C SER A 386 21.13 5.10 -2.22
N ILE A 387 19.99 5.52 -2.75
CA ILE A 387 19.75 6.90 -3.18
C ILE A 387 19.94 7.89 -2.01
N LEU A 388 19.43 7.58 -0.82
CA LEU A 388 19.58 8.43 0.36
C LEU A 388 21.04 8.55 0.79
N GLN A 389 21.79 7.45 0.79
CA GLN A 389 23.22 7.48 1.10
C GLN A 389 23.97 8.33 0.07
N ALA A 390 23.71 8.13 -1.22
CA ALA A 390 24.33 8.91 -2.28
C ALA A 390 23.97 10.40 -2.20
N TYR A 391 22.73 10.73 -1.84
CA TYR A 391 22.27 12.10 -1.67
C TYR A 391 22.95 12.79 -0.50
N GLN A 392 23.03 12.12 0.66
CA GLN A 392 23.64 12.68 1.87
C GLN A 392 25.17 12.78 1.79
N GLN A 393 25.83 11.89 1.03
CA GLN A 393 27.29 11.88 0.89
C GLN A 393 27.78 12.56 -0.40
N GLY A 394 26.88 13.06 -1.25
CA GLY A 394 27.24 13.71 -2.52
C GLY A 394 27.91 12.76 -3.53
N ILE A 395 27.54 11.47 -3.54
CA ILE A 395 28.15 10.47 -4.41
C ILE A 395 27.66 10.68 -5.86
N PRO A 396 28.56 10.95 -6.82
CA PRO A 396 28.17 11.22 -8.20
C PRO A 396 27.72 9.96 -8.95
N GLY A 397 26.86 10.13 -9.96
CA GLY A 397 26.51 9.07 -10.92
C GLY A 397 25.46 8.05 -10.45
N VAL A 398 24.81 8.26 -9.31
CA VAL A 398 23.79 7.36 -8.76
C VAL A 398 22.38 7.73 -9.21
N PHE A 399 22.07 9.02 -9.18
CA PHE A 399 20.78 9.57 -9.56
C PHE A 399 20.98 10.94 -10.21
N THR A 400 19.90 11.45 -10.80
CA THR A 400 19.81 12.83 -11.30
C THR A 400 18.58 13.50 -10.70
N THR A 401 18.59 14.83 -10.57
CA THR A 401 17.49 15.59 -9.95
C THR A 401 16.66 16.38 -10.95
N ASP A 402 16.63 15.92 -12.19
CA ASP A 402 15.95 16.51 -13.32
C ASP A 402 14.68 15.72 -13.68
N PHE A 403 14.02 15.11 -12.70
CA PHE A 403 12.69 14.54 -12.94
C PHE A 403 11.75 15.66 -13.41
N PRO A 404 11.01 15.48 -14.52
CA PRO A 404 10.26 16.58 -15.11
C PRO A 404 9.02 16.94 -14.27
N ALA A 405 8.84 18.22 -13.98
CA ALA A 405 7.69 18.74 -13.24
C ALA A 405 6.35 18.53 -13.96
N ASN A 406 6.39 18.40 -15.28
CA ASN A 406 5.25 18.22 -16.17
C ASN A 406 5.58 17.11 -17.19
N PRO A 407 4.58 16.45 -17.80
CA PRO A 407 4.84 15.47 -18.84
C PRO A 407 5.61 16.13 -20.00
N PRO A 408 6.67 15.48 -20.52
CA PRO A 408 7.53 16.08 -21.56
C PRO A 408 6.79 16.33 -22.88
N LEU A 409 5.65 15.66 -23.09
CA LEU A 409 4.76 15.89 -24.21
C LEU A 409 3.32 15.87 -23.71
N GLN A 410 2.54 16.88 -24.12
CA GLN A 410 1.11 16.92 -23.89
C GLN A 410 0.36 16.24 -25.04
N PHE A 411 -0.60 15.39 -24.71
CA PHE A 411 -1.50 14.71 -25.64
C PHE A 411 -2.83 14.42 -24.93
N ASP A 412 -3.79 13.86 -25.64
CA ASP A 412 -5.01 13.33 -25.04
C ASP A 412 -4.69 12.05 -24.25
N TYR A 413 -4.40 12.20 -22.95
CA TYR A 413 -3.88 11.12 -22.10
C TYR A 413 -4.86 9.94 -22.01
N THR A 414 -6.15 10.23 -21.89
CA THR A 414 -7.22 9.23 -21.80
C THR A 414 -7.90 8.92 -23.14
N GLY A 415 -7.29 9.37 -24.25
CA GLY A 415 -7.78 9.16 -25.60
C GLY A 415 -7.18 7.93 -26.29
N ASN A 416 -7.10 8.00 -27.61
CA ASN A 416 -6.34 7.03 -28.41
C ASN A 416 -4.87 7.46 -28.52
N VAL A 417 -3.99 6.81 -27.76
CA VAL A 417 -2.59 7.21 -27.64
C VAL A 417 -1.71 6.51 -28.68
N SER A 418 -0.97 7.31 -29.46
CA SER A 418 -0.04 6.81 -30.49
C SER A 418 0.99 5.83 -29.91
N ARG A 419 1.20 4.70 -30.60
CA ARG A 419 2.23 3.69 -30.24
C ARG A 419 3.65 4.25 -30.16
N SER A 420 3.92 5.38 -30.81
CA SER A 420 5.22 6.06 -30.70
C SER A 420 5.53 6.56 -29.28
N LEU A 421 4.50 6.74 -28.45
CA LEU A 421 4.60 7.23 -27.07
C LEU A 421 4.64 6.11 -26.03
N TRP A 422 4.55 4.84 -26.45
CA TRP A 422 4.43 3.70 -25.52
C TRP A 422 5.75 3.29 -24.87
N GLN A 423 6.87 3.89 -25.28
CA GLN A 423 8.19 3.51 -24.81
C GLN A 423 8.80 4.61 -23.93
N PRO A 424 8.73 4.48 -22.59
CA PRO A 424 9.38 5.41 -21.69
C PRO A 424 10.90 5.29 -21.70
N THR A 425 11.55 6.32 -21.17
CA THR A 425 13.01 6.36 -21.01
C THR A 425 13.39 5.83 -19.64
N PRO A 426 14.27 4.83 -19.54
CA PRO A 426 14.73 4.35 -18.24
C PRO A 426 15.61 5.40 -17.54
N GLY A 427 15.47 5.57 -16.23
CA GLY A 427 16.35 6.46 -15.47
C GLY A 427 16.11 6.46 -13.97
N THR A 428 17.15 6.77 -13.20
CA THR A 428 17.08 7.03 -11.76
C THR A 428 16.98 8.54 -11.55
N LYS A 429 15.77 9.08 -11.72
CA LYS A 429 15.49 10.51 -11.63
C LYS A 429 14.64 10.81 -10.40
N GLY A 430 14.94 11.91 -9.72
CA GLY A 430 14.10 12.44 -8.65
C GLY A 430 13.85 13.94 -8.78
N TYR A 431 12.92 14.44 -7.99
CA TYR A 431 12.51 15.84 -7.97
C TYR A 431 12.95 16.48 -6.66
N LYS A 432 13.65 17.62 -6.72
CA LYS A 432 14.09 18.35 -5.52
C LYS A 432 12.99 19.27 -5.03
N LEU A 433 12.78 19.27 -3.71
CA LEU A 433 11.87 20.16 -3.01
C LEU A 433 12.64 20.86 -1.90
N LYS A 434 12.37 22.15 -1.72
CA LYS A 434 12.86 22.88 -0.55
C LYS A 434 12.06 22.45 0.66
N PHE A 435 12.71 22.41 1.82
CA PHE A 435 12.00 22.21 3.08
C PHE A 435 10.89 23.26 3.24
N GLY A 436 9.68 22.81 3.55
CA GLY A 436 8.50 23.65 3.74
C GLY A 436 7.75 24.03 2.46
N SER A 437 8.21 23.60 1.27
CA SER A 437 7.46 23.84 0.02
C SER A 437 6.05 23.27 0.10
N ARG A 438 5.07 24.08 -0.29
CA ARG A 438 3.66 23.70 -0.44
C ARG A 438 3.45 23.11 -1.83
N VAL A 439 3.26 21.80 -1.90
CA VAL A 439 3.28 21.03 -3.14
C VAL A 439 1.88 20.60 -3.54
N GLN A 440 1.52 20.82 -4.79
CA GLN A 440 0.38 20.19 -5.45
C GLN A 440 0.88 19.23 -6.52
N ILE A 441 0.29 18.04 -6.60
CA ILE A 441 0.54 17.09 -7.68
C ILE A 441 -0.79 16.69 -8.31
N VAL A 442 -0.87 16.86 -9.63
CA VAL A 442 -1.90 16.22 -10.47
C VAL A 442 -1.33 14.88 -10.93
N LEU A 443 -1.95 13.78 -10.52
CA LEU A 443 -1.67 12.44 -11.00
C LEU A 443 -2.68 12.10 -12.10
N GLN A 444 -2.21 11.85 -13.32
CA GLN A 444 -3.03 11.64 -14.51
C GLN A 444 -2.77 10.24 -15.09
N ASP A 445 -3.77 9.36 -15.05
CA ASP A 445 -3.72 8.07 -15.75
C ASP A 445 -3.66 8.28 -17.27
N THR A 446 -3.05 7.34 -17.99
CA THR A 446 -2.89 7.37 -19.44
C THR A 446 -3.35 6.07 -20.09
N ASN A 447 -3.88 6.17 -21.30
CA ASN A 447 -4.27 5.01 -22.12
C ASN A 447 -3.09 4.45 -22.92
N ILE A 448 -1.86 4.69 -22.45
CA ILE A 448 -0.69 4.05 -23.04
C ILE A 448 -0.78 2.55 -22.75
N PHE A 449 -0.85 1.75 -23.81
CA PHE A 449 -1.12 0.31 -23.78
C PHE A 449 -2.51 -0.07 -23.22
N THR A 450 -2.82 0.28 -21.97
CA THR A 450 -4.14 0.10 -21.37
C THR A 450 -4.32 1.06 -20.19
N PRO A 451 -5.52 1.65 -19.99
CA PRO A 451 -5.83 2.37 -18.75
C PRO A 451 -5.96 1.40 -17.59
N GLU A 452 -5.64 1.87 -16.39
CA GLU A 452 -5.76 1.09 -15.15
C GLU A 452 -5.84 2.03 -13.94
N ASN A 453 -6.55 1.61 -12.90
CA ASN A 453 -6.52 2.30 -11.62
C ASN A 453 -5.19 2.02 -10.91
N HIS A 454 -4.55 3.07 -10.42
CA HIS A 454 -3.22 2.98 -9.83
C HIS A 454 -3.21 3.51 -8.39
N PRO A 455 -3.05 2.67 -7.35
CA PRO A 455 -2.79 3.12 -5.99
C PRO A 455 -1.39 3.74 -5.91
N ILE A 456 -1.29 5.06 -5.94
CA ILE A 456 -0.03 5.79 -5.80
C ILE A 456 0.22 6.09 -4.33
N HIS A 457 1.32 5.56 -3.80
CA HIS A 457 1.80 5.75 -2.44
C HIS A 457 2.98 6.73 -2.41
N LEU A 458 3.05 7.57 -1.38
CA LEU A 458 4.19 8.44 -1.10
C LEU A 458 4.74 8.12 0.28
N HIS A 459 6.01 7.72 0.33
CA HIS A 459 6.72 7.48 1.58
C HIS A 459 6.95 8.79 2.34
N GLY A 460 7.03 8.71 3.67
CA GLY A 460 7.40 9.84 4.54
C GLY A 460 6.37 10.94 4.69
N TYR A 461 5.23 10.84 4.00
CA TYR A 461 4.18 11.84 3.97
C TYR A 461 2.79 11.23 4.00
N ASP A 462 1.90 11.92 4.69
CA ASP A 462 0.48 11.91 4.35
C ASP A 462 0.18 13.14 3.48
N PHE A 463 -0.84 13.05 2.63
CA PHE A 463 -1.27 14.11 1.73
C PHE A 463 -2.80 14.21 1.70
N TYR A 464 -3.30 15.41 1.39
CA TYR A 464 -4.72 15.64 1.19
C TYR A 464 -5.11 15.31 -0.25
N ILE A 465 -6.09 14.43 -0.45
CA ILE A 465 -6.70 14.22 -1.77
C ILE A 465 -7.80 15.27 -1.96
N ILE A 466 -7.52 16.30 -2.75
CA ILE A 466 -8.43 17.46 -2.86
C ILE A 466 -9.46 17.30 -3.97
N ALA A 467 -9.19 16.48 -4.98
CA ALA A 467 -10.15 16.18 -6.03
C ALA A 467 -9.75 14.92 -6.80
N GLU A 468 -10.75 14.28 -7.39
CA GLU A 468 -10.60 13.16 -8.31
C GLU A 468 -11.58 13.35 -9.48
N GLY A 469 -11.22 12.84 -10.65
CA GLY A 469 -12.04 12.95 -11.85
C GLY A 469 -11.66 11.93 -12.91
N PHE A 470 -12.47 11.91 -13.98
CA PHE A 470 -12.23 11.11 -15.18
C PHE A 470 -11.83 12.01 -16.36
N GLY A 471 -11.22 11.41 -17.37
CA GLY A 471 -10.67 12.09 -18.54
C GLY A 471 -9.33 12.76 -18.26
N ASN A 472 -9.01 13.77 -19.05
CA ASN A 472 -7.82 14.60 -18.83
C ASN A 472 -8.12 15.72 -17.84
N PHE A 473 -7.25 15.92 -16.85
CA PHE A 473 -7.34 17.05 -15.94
C PHE A 473 -7.28 18.38 -16.69
N ASN A 474 -8.25 19.25 -16.42
CA ASN A 474 -8.32 20.61 -16.96
C ASN A 474 -8.33 21.64 -15.83
N ALA A 475 -7.19 22.29 -15.60
CA ALA A 475 -7.03 23.28 -14.54
C ALA A 475 -8.04 24.46 -14.60
N LYS A 476 -8.61 24.76 -15.77
CA LYS A 476 -9.61 25.84 -15.92
C LYS A 476 -10.99 25.45 -15.39
N THR A 477 -11.33 24.17 -15.41
CA THR A 477 -12.69 23.69 -15.08
C THR A 477 -12.73 22.79 -13.86
N ASP A 478 -11.66 22.04 -13.60
CA ASP A 478 -11.63 21.04 -12.54
C ASP A 478 -11.21 21.60 -11.18
N THR A 479 -10.58 22.77 -11.15
CA THR A 479 -10.22 23.45 -9.89
C THR A 479 -11.45 23.83 -9.05
N SER A 480 -12.62 24.01 -9.67
CA SER A 480 -13.87 24.20 -8.94
C SER A 480 -14.35 22.96 -8.20
N LYS A 481 -13.78 21.78 -8.49
CA LYS A 481 -14.07 20.52 -7.80
C LYS A 481 -13.22 20.34 -6.54
N PHE A 482 -12.24 21.21 -6.29
CA PHE A 482 -11.32 21.07 -5.18
C PHE A 482 -12.04 21.20 -3.84
N ASN A 483 -11.96 20.14 -3.03
CA ASN A 483 -12.29 20.20 -1.63
C ASN A 483 -11.09 20.76 -0.86
N LEU A 484 -11.16 22.05 -0.51
CA LEU A 484 -10.15 22.73 0.33
C LEU A 484 -10.66 22.96 1.76
N VAL A 485 -11.75 22.31 2.14
CA VAL A 485 -12.37 22.44 3.46
C VAL A 485 -12.03 21.23 4.30
N ASP A 486 -12.43 20.05 3.86
CA ASP A 486 -12.29 18.79 4.60
C ASP A 486 -11.82 17.61 3.70
N PRO A 487 -10.83 17.78 2.80
CA PRO A 487 -10.33 16.68 2.00
C PRO A 487 -9.71 15.58 2.88
N PRO A 488 -9.83 14.30 2.53
CA PRO A 488 -9.25 13.23 3.32
C PRO A 488 -7.72 13.28 3.28
N LEU A 489 -7.11 13.02 4.45
CA LEU A 489 -5.67 12.81 4.61
C LEU A 489 -5.36 11.32 4.44
N ARG A 490 -4.43 11.00 3.53
CA ARG A 490 -4.10 9.62 3.10
C ARG A 490 -2.60 9.51 2.84
N ASN A 491 -2.06 8.29 2.82
CA ASN A 491 -0.71 8.05 2.29
C ASN A 491 -0.74 7.35 0.92
N THR A 492 -1.91 6.85 0.49
CA THR A 492 -2.09 6.16 -0.78
C THR A 492 -3.40 6.59 -1.47
N VAL A 493 -3.30 7.11 -2.71
CA VAL A 493 -4.45 7.52 -3.54
C VAL A 493 -4.63 6.56 -4.71
N ALA A 494 -5.83 6.01 -4.88
CA ALA A 494 -6.18 5.19 -6.03
C ALA A 494 -6.58 6.09 -7.20
N VAL A 495 -5.63 6.38 -8.10
CA VAL A 495 -5.87 7.26 -9.26
C VAL A 495 -6.89 6.56 -10.18
N PRO A 496 -8.05 7.18 -10.46
CA PRO A 496 -9.10 6.52 -11.21
C PRO A 496 -8.65 6.06 -12.60
N VAL A 497 -9.11 4.88 -13.01
CA VAL A 497 -8.95 4.37 -14.39
C VAL A 497 -9.49 5.38 -15.40
N ASN A 498 -8.72 5.72 -16.44
CA ASN A 498 -9.01 6.81 -17.37
C ASN A 498 -9.28 8.14 -16.66
N GLY A 499 -8.50 8.49 -15.65
CA GLY A 499 -8.79 9.65 -14.81
C GLY A 499 -7.60 10.29 -14.15
N TRP A 500 -7.87 11.07 -13.12
CA TRP A 500 -6.87 11.85 -12.41
C TRP A 500 -7.25 12.04 -10.94
N ALA A 501 -6.24 12.26 -10.11
CA ALA A 501 -6.36 12.69 -8.73
C ALA A 501 -5.43 13.88 -8.47
N VAL A 502 -5.85 14.82 -7.61
CA VAL A 502 -5.01 15.94 -7.18
C VAL A 502 -4.75 15.82 -5.70
N ILE A 503 -3.46 15.84 -5.34
CA ILE A 503 -3.02 15.77 -3.95
C ILE A 503 -2.23 17.02 -3.55
N ARG A 504 -2.28 17.36 -2.26
CA ARG A 504 -1.48 18.44 -1.66
C ARG A 504 -0.81 18.00 -0.36
N PHE A 505 0.44 18.40 -0.17
CA PHE A 505 1.19 18.21 1.07
C PHE A 505 2.21 19.34 1.24
N VAL A 506 2.83 19.40 2.42
CA VAL A 506 3.96 20.30 2.70
C VAL A 506 5.21 19.43 2.78
N ALA A 507 6.27 19.79 2.08
CA ALA A 507 7.56 19.09 2.09
C ALA A 507 8.35 19.37 3.38
N ASP A 508 7.81 18.96 4.53
CA ASP A 508 8.29 19.24 5.88
C ASP A 508 9.20 18.14 6.48
N ASN A 509 9.58 17.15 5.67
CA ASN A 509 10.36 16.01 6.12
C ASN A 509 11.60 15.81 5.21
N PRO A 510 12.81 16.19 5.67
CA PRO A 510 14.02 16.12 4.86
C PRO A 510 14.45 14.66 4.63
N GLY A 511 14.86 14.35 3.41
CA GLY A 511 15.25 12.98 3.05
C GLY A 511 15.05 12.65 1.57
N ALA A 512 15.02 11.36 1.28
CA ALA A 512 14.74 10.82 -0.05
C ALA A 512 13.52 9.90 0.06
N TRP A 513 12.41 10.31 -0.55
CA TRP A 513 11.09 9.69 -0.36
C TRP A 513 10.58 9.10 -1.66
N LEU A 514 10.33 7.79 -1.67
CA LEU A 514 9.80 7.09 -2.83
C LEU A 514 8.33 7.44 -3.03
N MET A 515 7.96 7.81 -4.26
CA MET A 515 6.57 7.80 -4.73
C MET A 515 6.43 6.69 -5.76
N HIS A 516 5.49 5.78 -5.59
CA HIS A 516 5.34 4.64 -6.50
C HIS A 516 3.91 4.11 -6.55
N CYS A 517 3.59 3.37 -7.62
CA CYS A 517 2.38 2.54 -7.62
C CYS A 517 2.58 1.34 -6.68
N HIS A 518 1.58 1.07 -5.84
CA HIS A 518 1.58 -0.02 -4.86
C HIS A 518 1.15 -1.37 -5.46
N LEU A 519 0.96 -1.43 -6.79
CA LEU A 519 0.94 -2.68 -7.52
C LEU A 519 2.39 -3.12 -7.76
N ASP A 520 2.79 -4.24 -7.16
CA ASP A 520 4.19 -4.68 -7.10
C ASP A 520 4.78 -5.00 -8.49
N VAL A 521 3.93 -5.36 -9.44
CA VAL A 521 4.28 -5.48 -10.85
C VAL A 521 4.65 -4.12 -11.47
N HIS A 522 3.99 -3.02 -11.09
CA HIS A 522 4.21 -1.69 -11.67
C HIS A 522 5.44 -0.99 -11.12
N ILE A 523 5.70 -1.05 -9.81
CA ILE A 523 6.97 -0.56 -9.26
C ILE A 523 8.15 -1.30 -9.89
N ASN A 524 8.05 -2.62 -10.08
CA ASN A 524 9.07 -3.41 -10.77
C ASN A 524 9.26 -3.03 -12.25
N TRP A 525 8.21 -2.51 -12.88
CA TRP A 525 8.24 -2.01 -14.26
C TRP A 525 8.70 -0.55 -14.38
N GLY A 526 8.87 0.15 -13.25
CA GLY A 526 9.40 1.51 -13.17
C GLY A 526 8.37 2.61 -12.91
N LEU A 527 7.15 2.28 -12.46
CA LEU A 527 6.12 3.26 -12.05
C LEU A 527 6.46 3.85 -10.67
N ALA A 528 7.57 4.60 -10.62
CA ALA A 528 8.08 5.22 -9.40
C ALA A 528 8.89 6.48 -9.71
N MET A 529 9.17 7.26 -8.67
CA MET A 529 10.14 8.36 -8.66
C MET A 529 10.55 8.66 -7.22
N VAL A 530 11.57 9.50 -7.02
CA VAL A 530 12.02 9.91 -5.67
C VAL A 530 11.90 11.42 -5.51
N PHE A 531 11.31 11.87 -4.40
CA PHE A 531 11.44 13.25 -3.93
C PHE A 531 12.67 13.40 -3.06
N PHE A 532 13.50 14.40 -3.36
CA PHE A 532 14.61 14.83 -2.52
C PHE A 532 14.17 16.09 -1.78
N VAL A 533 13.95 15.98 -0.47
CA VAL A 533 13.58 17.14 0.35
C VAL A 533 14.84 17.62 1.06
N GLU A 534 15.21 18.86 0.78
CA GLU A 534 16.38 19.52 1.37
C GLU A 534 16.22 19.67 2.89
N ASN A 535 17.36 19.80 3.59
CA ASN A 535 17.32 20.20 5.00
C ASN A 535 16.82 21.65 5.09
N GLY A 536 16.05 21.95 6.13
CA GLY A 536 15.73 23.31 6.53
C GLY A 536 16.88 23.99 7.28
N ILE A 537 16.55 25.02 8.07
CA ILE A 537 17.55 25.86 8.75
C ILE A 537 18.05 25.20 10.04
N GLY A 538 17.13 24.57 10.79
CA GLY A 538 17.42 24.02 12.11
C GLY A 538 17.73 22.52 12.13
N GLU A 539 18.31 22.05 13.23
CA GLU A 539 18.56 20.61 13.46
C GLU A 539 17.27 19.79 13.35
N LEU A 540 16.16 20.28 13.93
CA LEU A 540 14.84 19.65 13.83
C LEU A 540 14.21 19.69 12.42
N GLN A 541 14.82 20.42 11.49
CA GLN A 541 14.43 20.48 10.08
C GLN A 541 15.44 19.76 9.18
N SER A 542 16.35 18.99 9.78
CA SER A 542 17.39 18.24 9.07
C SER A 542 17.24 16.74 9.33
N ILE A 543 17.57 15.92 8.34
CA ILE A 543 17.59 14.47 8.53
C ILE A 543 18.62 14.09 9.61
N GLN A 544 18.32 13.06 10.41
CA GLN A 544 19.28 12.53 11.36
C GLN A 544 20.48 11.89 10.64
N PRO A 545 21.67 11.82 11.27
CA PRO A 545 22.79 11.08 10.72
C PRO A 545 22.43 9.58 10.55
N PRO A 546 23.08 8.87 9.61
CA PRO A 546 22.83 7.45 9.40
C PRO A 546 23.17 6.64 10.66
N PRO A 547 22.38 5.61 11.02
CA PRO A 547 22.71 4.71 12.11
C PRO A 547 24.03 3.96 11.88
N LEU A 548 24.74 3.63 12.96
CA LEU A 548 26.02 2.91 12.90
C LEU A 548 25.90 1.50 12.32
N ASP A 549 24.72 0.88 12.44
CA ASP A 549 24.40 -0.45 11.91
C ASP A 549 23.70 -0.41 10.54
N LEU A 550 23.70 0.75 9.85
CA LEU A 550 23.13 0.87 8.50
C LEU A 550 23.75 -0.19 7.56
N PRO A 551 22.94 -0.99 6.84
CA PRO A 551 23.47 -2.05 5.99
C PRO A 551 24.43 -1.53 4.92
N LEU A 552 25.59 -2.18 4.83
CA LEU A 552 26.59 -1.84 3.83
C LEU A 552 26.11 -2.20 2.42
N CYS A 553 26.35 -1.27 1.51
CA CYS A 553 26.45 -1.51 0.08
C CYS A 553 27.87 -2.04 -0.21
#